data_AF-A0A0V0GX17-F1
#
_entry.id   AF-A0A0V0GX17-F1
#
_cell.length_a   1.000
_cell.length_b   1.000
_cell.length_c   1.000
_cell.angle_alpha   90.00
_cell.angle_beta   90.00
_cell.angle_gamma   90.00
#
_symmetry.space_group_name_H-M   'P 1'
#
loop_
_entity.id
_entity.type
_entity.pdbx_description
1 polymer ?
#
loop_
_entity_poly.entity_id
_entity_poly.type
_entity_poly.pdbx_seq_one_letter_code
_entity_poly.pdbx_strand_id
1 'polypeptide(L)'
;MLQNEVFPTYFTYPFVVKCLAKLCEVRIGRSVHGGVLKNGFNVDLYVSNSLIHMYGSCGDVFCARKVFDEMPVRNSVSWNSMLDGYGKCGDVVLMREVFDSMIERDVVSWSSLIDGYVKDGDYAEALAMFEKMRV
;
A
#
# COMPACT_ATOMS: atom_id res chain seq x y z
N MET A 1 16.23 -8.32 -38.39
CA MET A 1 15.99 -7.40 -37.26
C MET A 1 15.94 -8.23 -36.00
N LEU A 2 17.01 -8.28 -35.22
CA LEU A 2 16.97 -8.87 -33.89
C LEU A 2 16.19 -7.86 -33.02
N GLN A 3 14.98 -8.23 -32.60
CA GLN A 3 14.33 -7.52 -31.50
C GLN A 3 15.26 -7.70 -30.30
N ASN A 4 15.93 -6.63 -29.87
CA ASN A 4 16.51 -6.60 -28.54
C ASN A 4 15.34 -6.77 -27.58
N GLU A 5 15.19 -7.97 -27.01
CA GLU A 5 14.20 -8.24 -25.98
C GLU A 5 14.58 -7.40 -24.76
N VAL A 6 13.98 -6.21 -24.65
CA VAL A 6 14.08 -5.38 -23.46
C VAL A 6 13.16 -6.00 -22.42
N PHE A 7 13.74 -6.71 -21.47
CA PHE A 7 13.00 -7.30 -20.37
C PHE A 7 12.54 -6.24 -19.36
N PRO A 8 11.35 -6.39 -18.76
CA PRO A 8 10.92 -5.54 -17.65
C PRO A 8 11.96 -5.52 -16.52
N THR A 9 12.26 -4.32 -16.03
CA THR A 9 13.18 -4.07 -14.91
C THR A 9 12.43 -3.48 -13.73
N TYR A 10 13.08 -3.42 -12.56
CA TYR A 10 12.56 -2.77 -11.36
C TYR A 10 12.08 -1.33 -11.59
N PHE A 11 12.64 -0.61 -12.57
CA PHE A 11 12.17 0.73 -12.95
C PHE A 11 10.86 0.71 -13.73
N THR A 12 10.60 -0.30 -14.55
CA THR A 12 9.40 -0.34 -15.42
C THR A 12 8.14 -0.83 -14.70
N TYR A 13 8.29 -1.75 -13.75
CA TYR A 13 7.19 -2.33 -13.00
C TYR A 13 6.29 -1.29 -12.30
N PRO A 14 6.84 -0.29 -11.57
CA PRO A 14 6.05 0.73 -10.89
C PRO A 14 5.11 1.52 -11.81
N PHE A 15 5.52 1.82 -13.05
CA PHE A 15 4.68 2.55 -14.00
C PHE A 15 3.48 1.70 -14.46
N VAL A 16 3.72 0.43 -14.75
CA VAL A 16 2.66 -0.53 -15.11
C VAL A 16 1.73 -0.75 -13.92
N VAL A 17 2.28 -0.96 -12.73
CA VAL A 17 1.51 -1.20 -11.50
C VAL A 17 0.66 0.02 -11.13
N LYS A 18 1.18 1.26 -11.30
CA LYS A 18 0.41 2.49 -11.11
C LYS A 18 -0.75 2.63 -12.10
N CYS A 19 -0.57 2.19 -13.35
CA CYS A 19 -1.66 2.13 -14.33
C CYS A 19 -2.74 1.14 -13.87
N LEU A 20 -2.33 -0.07 -13.44
CA LEU A 20 -3.24 -1.11 -12.99
C LEU A 20 -4.01 -0.73 -11.72
N ALA A 21 -3.37 0.01 -10.80
CA ALA A 21 -4.04 0.56 -9.62
C ALA A 21 -5.21 1.48 -10.00
N LYS A 22 -5.08 2.26 -11.08
CA LYS A 22 -6.17 3.14 -11.57
C LYS A 22 -7.26 2.39 -12.31
N LEU A 23 -6.92 1.28 -12.96
CA LEU A 23 -7.86 0.45 -13.73
C LEU A 23 -8.59 -0.57 -12.85
N CYS A 24 -8.15 -0.76 -11.61
CA CYS A 24 -8.62 -1.81 -10.69
C CYS A 24 -8.51 -3.24 -11.27
N GLU A 25 -7.58 -3.48 -12.19
CA GLU A 25 -7.42 -4.75 -12.91
C GLU A 25 -6.52 -5.75 -12.14
N VAL A 26 -7.05 -6.29 -11.04
CA VAL A 26 -6.33 -7.22 -10.13
C VAL A 26 -5.75 -8.43 -10.86
N ARG A 27 -6.46 -8.96 -11.87
CA ARG A 27 -6.02 -10.15 -12.61
C ARG A 27 -4.69 -9.90 -13.33
N ILE A 28 -4.55 -8.76 -13.98
CA ILE A 28 -3.31 -8.37 -14.65
C ILE A 28 -2.25 -8.04 -13.60
N GLY A 29 -2.62 -7.34 -12.52
CA GLY A 29 -1.74 -7.05 -11.39
C GLY A 29 -1.10 -8.30 -10.78
N ARG A 30 -1.85 -9.39 -10.62
CA ARG A 30 -1.33 -10.68 -10.14
C ARG A 30 -0.33 -11.33 -11.10
N SER A 31 -0.57 -11.24 -12.41
CA SER A 31 0.39 -11.72 -13.41
C SER A 31 1.71 -10.95 -13.34
N VAL A 32 1.62 -9.61 -13.25
CA VAL A 32 2.77 -8.72 -13.08
C VAL A 32 3.52 -9.03 -11.78
N HIS A 33 2.81 -9.22 -10.67
CA HIS A 33 3.40 -9.61 -9.39
C HIS A 33 4.11 -10.97 -9.47
N GLY A 34 3.55 -11.96 -10.16
CA GLY A 34 4.23 -13.22 -10.44
C GLY A 34 5.56 -13.02 -11.18
N GLY A 35 5.60 -12.09 -12.14
CA GLY A 35 6.83 -11.65 -12.80
C GLY A 35 7.83 -11.01 -11.85
N VAL A 36 7.39 -10.13 -10.95
CA VAL A 36 8.24 -9.51 -9.92
C VAL A 36 8.90 -10.58 -9.03
N LEU A 37 8.13 -11.56 -8.56
CA LEU A 37 8.64 -12.66 -7.74
C LEU A 37 9.65 -13.52 -8.49
N LYS A 38 9.32 -13.91 -9.73
CA LYS A 38 10.19 -14.76 -10.57
C LYS A 38 11.55 -14.12 -10.84
N ASN A 39 11.61 -12.79 -10.93
CA ASN A 39 12.83 -12.04 -11.18
C ASN A 39 13.51 -11.52 -9.91
N GLY A 40 13.00 -11.84 -8.72
CA GLY A 40 13.60 -11.45 -7.43
C GLY A 40 13.46 -9.96 -7.10
N PHE A 41 12.54 -9.24 -7.72
CA PHE A 41 12.32 -7.81 -7.47
C PHE A 41 11.35 -7.52 -6.32
N ASN A 42 10.88 -8.55 -5.60
CA ASN A 42 9.96 -8.40 -4.46
C ASN A 42 10.62 -7.80 -3.20
N VAL A 43 11.95 -7.77 -3.15
CA VAL A 43 12.69 -7.08 -2.08
C VAL A 43 12.92 -5.59 -2.38
N ASP A 44 12.66 -5.15 -3.62
CA ASP A 44 12.79 -3.75 -3.99
C ASP A 44 11.67 -2.93 -3.37
N LEU A 45 12.05 -1.94 -2.56
CA LEU A 45 11.13 -1.11 -1.79
C LEU A 45 10.11 -0.39 -2.68
N TYR A 46 10.53 0.07 -3.86
CA TYR A 46 9.67 0.86 -4.73
C TYR A 46 8.69 -0.02 -5.51
N VAL A 47 9.14 -1.19 -5.98
CA VAL A 47 8.29 -2.20 -6.61
C VAL A 47 7.24 -2.71 -5.61
N SER A 48 7.65 -3.07 -4.39
CA SER A 48 6.74 -3.61 -3.38
C SER A 48 5.73 -2.57 -2.88
N ASN A 49 6.15 -1.31 -2.67
CA ASN A 49 5.22 -0.22 -2.37
C ASN A 49 4.18 -0.02 -3.49
N SER A 50 4.61 -0.12 -4.75
CA SER A 50 3.69 -0.01 -5.89
C SER A 50 2.67 -1.14 -5.87
N LEU A 51 3.10 -2.38 -5.59
CA LEU A 51 2.20 -3.54 -5.51
C LEU A 51 1.20 -3.42 -4.36
N ILE A 52 1.63 -2.98 -3.17
CA ILE A 52 0.74 -2.73 -2.02
C ILE A 52 -0.35 -1.73 -2.44
N HIS A 53 0.05 -0.59 -3.00
CA HIS A 53 -0.90 0.44 -3.43
C HIS A 53 -1.88 -0.07 -4.49
N MET A 54 -1.42 -0.87 -5.45
CA MET A 54 -2.26 -1.46 -6.48
C MET A 54 -3.29 -2.41 -5.88
N TYR A 55 -2.86 -3.37 -5.05
CA TYR A 55 -3.77 -4.31 -4.41
C TYR A 55 -4.79 -3.61 -3.51
N GLY A 56 -4.34 -2.64 -2.69
CA GLY A 56 -5.22 -1.84 -1.83
C GLY A 56 -6.23 -1.01 -2.63
N SER A 57 -5.80 -0.37 -3.73
CA SER A 57 -6.72 0.39 -4.59
C SER A 57 -7.76 -0.48 -5.30
N CYS A 58 -7.44 -1.75 -5.51
CA CYS A 58 -8.38 -2.72 -6.08
C CYS A 58 -9.27 -3.41 -5.02
N GLY A 59 -9.15 -3.04 -3.74
CA GLY A 59 -9.87 -3.67 -2.63
C GLY A 59 -9.35 -5.05 -2.21
N ASP A 60 -8.22 -5.49 -2.75
CA ASP A 60 -7.59 -6.78 -2.39
C ASP A 60 -6.53 -6.57 -1.30
N VAL A 61 -6.98 -6.06 -0.16
CA VAL A 61 -6.10 -5.71 0.96
C VAL A 61 -5.40 -6.93 1.54
N PHE A 62 -5.95 -8.14 1.37
CA PHE A 62 -5.27 -9.37 1.74
C PHE A 62 -3.95 -9.55 0.97
N CYS A 63 -3.96 -9.37 -0.36
CA CYS A 63 -2.73 -9.45 -1.13
C CYS A 63 -1.79 -8.27 -0.84
N ALA A 64 -2.33 -7.08 -0.60
CA ALA A 64 -1.54 -5.92 -0.17
C ALA A 64 -0.77 -6.23 1.12
N ARG A 65 -1.46 -6.79 2.13
CA ARG A 65 -0.88 -7.20 3.41
C ARG A 65 0.20 -8.26 3.24
N LYS A 66 -0.03 -9.26 2.38
CA LYS A 66 0.97 -10.30 2.10
C LYS A 66 2.27 -9.71 1.53
N VAL A 67 2.16 -8.82 0.53
CA VAL A 67 3.34 -8.12 -0.01
C VAL A 67 4.04 -7.34 1.09
N PHE A 68 3.27 -6.59 1.88
CA PHE A 68 3.79 -5.81 2.99
C PHE A 68 4.53 -6.68 4.01
N ASP A 69 4.03 -7.86 4.37
CA ASP A 69 4.64 -8.78 5.33
C ASP A 69 5.94 -9.42 4.81
N GLU A 70 6.04 -9.66 3.52
CA GLU A 70 7.23 -10.23 2.88
C GLU A 70 8.36 -9.20 2.69
N MET A 71 8.11 -7.91 2.89
CA MET A 71 9.13 -6.87 2.77
C MET A 71 10.18 -6.95 3.88
N PRO A 72 11.49 -7.02 3.56
CA PRO A 72 12.55 -7.03 4.57
C PRO A 72 12.73 -5.67 5.24
N VAL A 73 12.47 -4.58 4.50
CA VAL A 73 12.56 -3.19 4.96
C VAL A 73 11.29 -2.47 4.53
N ARG A 74 10.72 -1.68 5.44
CA ARG A 74 9.50 -0.89 5.21
C ARG A 74 9.80 0.57 5.54
N ASN A 75 9.28 1.48 4.74
CA ASN A 75 9.36 2.92 5.00
C ASN A 75 7.96 3.52 5.16
N SER A 76 7.88 4.83 5.41
CA SER A 76 6.60 5.52 5.58
C SER A 76 5.65 5.31 4.41
N VAL A 77 6.16 5.17 3.18
CA VAL A 77 5.33 4.88 2.00
C VAL A 77 4.69 3.50 2.07
N SER A 78 5.43 2.47 2.52
CA SER A 78 4.88 1.12 2.72
C SER A 78 3.72 1.14 3.73
N TRP A 79 3.94 1.80 4.87
CA TRP A 79 2.95 1.92 5.94
C TRP A 79 1.72 2.71 5.51
N ASN A 80 1.92 3.88 4.91
CA ASN A 80 0.84 4.74 4.45
C ASN A 80 0.01 4.06 3.35
N SER A 81 0.63 3.23 2.51
CA SER A 81 -0.10 2.46 1.49
C SER A 81 -1.00 1.38 2.13
N MET A 82 -0.58 0.78 3.23
CA MET A 82 -1.43 -0.16 3.99
C MET A 82 -2.58 0.56 4.70
N LEU A 83 -2.32 1.71 5.32
CA LEU A 83 -3.37 2.54 5.93
C LEU A 83 -4.43 2.94 4.90
N ASP A 84 -4.01 3.45 3.74
CA ASP A 84 -4.93 3.78 2.63
C ASP A 84 -5.76 2.57 2.19
N GLY A 85 -5.13 1.39 2.08
CA GLY A 85 -5.81 0.14 1.76
C GLY A 85 -6.91 -0.22 2.76
N TYR A 86 -6.58 -0.29 4.06
CA TYR A 86 -7.56 -0.60 5.10
C TYR A 86 -8.66 0.46 5.22
N GLY A 87 -8.30 1.75 5.14
CA GLY A 87 -9.27 2.85 5.16
C GLY A 87 -10.26 2.81 4.01
N LYS A 88 -9.83 2.40 2.80
CA LYS A 88 -10.73 2.19 1.65
C LYS A 88 -11.65 0.98 1.81
N CYS A 89 -11.20 -0.06 2.52
CA CYS A 89 -12.03 -1.21 2.86
C CYS A 89 -12.98 -0.96 4.05
N GLY A 90 -12.84 0.18 4.73
CA GLY A 90 -13.61 0.47 5.94
C GLY A 90 -13.19 -0.36 7.16
N ASP A 91 -12.01 -0.98 7.12
CA ASP A 91 -11.50 -1.78 8.25
C ASP A 91 -10.65 -0.91 9.17
N VAL A 92 -11.34 -0.09 9.97
CA VAL A 92 -10.68 0.87 10.87
C VAL A 92 -9.90 0.18 11.99
N VAL A 93 -10.27 -1.06 12.35
CA VAL A 93 -9.58 -1.86 13.37
C VAL A 93 -8.19 -2.23 12.88
N LEU A 94 -8.08 -2.84 11.69
CA LEU A 94 -6.78 -3.19 11.13
C LEU A 94 -5.97 -1.94 10.74
N MET A 95 -6.64 -0.87 10.31
CA MET A 95 -6.00 0.42 10.09
C MET A 95 -5.31 0.93 11.37
N ARG A 96 -6.00 0.84 12.51
CA ARG A 96 -5.45 1.24 13.81
C ARG A 96 -4.30 0.35 14.24
N GLU A 97 -4.40 -0.97 14.07
CA GLU A 97 -3.31 -1.91 14.38
C GLU A 97 -2.05 -1.59 13.58
N VAL A 98 -2.19 -1.33 12.28
CA VAL A 98 -1.07 -0.93 11.42
C VAL A 98 -0.47 0.38 11.91
N PHE A 99 -1.29 1.38 12.20
CA PHE A 99 -0.83 2.67 12.68
C PHE A 99 -0.09 2.58 14.02
N ASP A 100 -0.58 1.75 14.94
CA ASP A 100 0.03 1.56 16.25
C ASP A 100 1.39 0.86 16.16
N SER A 101 1.59 0.01 15.14
CA SER A 101 2.88 -0.65 14.86
C SER A 101 3.93 0.23 14.16
N MET A 102 3.56 1.43 13.69
CA MET A 102 4.51 2.37 13.08
C MET A 102 5.46 2.96 14.12
N ILE A 103 6.77 2.86 13.88
CA ILE A 103 7.80 3.47 14.72
C ILE A 103 7.78 5.00 14.54
N GLU A 104 7.76 5.45 13.29
CA GLU A 104 7.69 6.86 12.92
C GLU A 104 6.38 7.15 12.19
N ARG A 105 5.67 8.19 12.63
CA ARG A 105 4.39 8.62 12.07
C ARG A 105 4.57 10.01 11.47
N ASP A 106 4.16 10.16 10.22
CA ASP A 106 4.15 11.43 9.51
C ASP A 106 2.73 11.99 9.38
N VAL A 107 2.62 13.20 8.83
CA VAL A 107 1.34 13.87 8.59
C VAL A 107 0.39 13.01 7.75
N VAL A 108 0.91 12.20 6.81
CA VAL A 108 0.09 11.34 5.94
C VAL A 108 -0.51 10.19 6.74
N SER A 109 0.27 9.53 7.60
CA SER A 109 -0.24 8.46 8.46
C SER A 109 -1.35 8.94 9.41
N TRP A 110 -1.17 10.08 10.07
CA TRP A 110 -2.16 10.68 10.96
C TRP A 110 -3.44 11.09 10.24
N SER A 111 -3.30 11.84 9.14
CA SER A 111 -4.44 12.28 8.34
C SER A 111 -5.24 11.10 7.78
N SER A 112 -4.55 10.04 7.36
CA SER A 112 -5.20 8.82 6.88
C SER A 112 -6.02 8.18 8.00
N LEU A 113 -5.46 8.00 9.21
CA LEU A 113 -6.17 7.39 10.33
C LEU A 113 -7.41 8.20 10.73
N ILE A 114 -7.28 9.52 10.81
CA ILE A 114 -8.38 10.42 11.14
C ILE A 114 -9.50 10.31 10.08
N ASP A 115 -9.15 10.34 8.80
CA ASP A 115 -10.11 10.16 7.70
C ASP A 115 -10.79 8.79 7.74
N GLY A 116 -10.05 7.74 8.13
CA GLY A 116 -10.60 6.39 8.36
C GLY A 116 -11.71 6.37 9.41
N TYR A 117 -11.46 6.94 10.60
CA TYR A 117 -12.47 7.06 11.65
C TYR A 117 -13.66 7.95 11.24
N VAL A 118 -13.42 9.03 10.51
CA VAL A 118 -14.50 9.89 9.97
C VAL A 118 -15.42 9.11 9.03
N LYS A 119 -14.85 8.26 8.17
CA LYS A 119 -15.62 7.42 7.24
C LYS A 119 -16.41 6.31 7.95
N ASP A 120 -15.86 5.78 9.04
CA ASP A 120 -16.54 4.79 9.90
C ASP A 120 -17.66 5.43 10.74
N GLY A 121 -17.60 6.75 10.96
CA GLY A 121 -18.56 7.52 11.75
C GLY A 121 -18.17 7.67 13.21
N ASP A 122 -16.99 7.17 13.63
CA ASP A 122 -16.44 7.37 14.96
C ASP A 122 -15.71 8.72 15.06
N TYR A 123 -16.50 9.79 15.11
CA TYR A 123 -15.98 11.15 15.20
C TYR A 123 -15.25 11.44 16.52
N ALA A 124 -15.55 10.67 17.58
CA ALA A 124 -14.91 10.83 18.88
C ALA A 124 -13.44 10.39 18.79
N GLU A 125 -13.17 9.20 18.25
CA GLU A 125 -11.79 8.74 18.03
C GLU A 125 -11.08 9.61 16.98
N ALA A 126 -11.76 10.05 15.92
CA ALA A 126 -11.16 10.97 14.94
C ALA A 126 -10.61 12.26 15.58
N LEU A 127 -11.41 12.89 16.47
CA LEU A 127 -10.97 14.08 17.21
C LEU A 127 -9.85 13.76 18.19
N ALA A 128 -9.94 12.63 18.90
CA ALA A 128 -8.88 12.20 19.82
C ALA A 128 -7.55 11.97 19.10
N MET A 129 -7.55 11.41 17.89
CA MET A 129 -6.34 11.27 17.08
C MET A 129 -5.79 12.62 16.61
N PHE A 130 -6.66 13.55 16.22
CA PHE A 130 -6.23 14.90 15.85
C PHE A 130 -5.57 15.67 17.01
N GLU A 131 -6.10 15.53 18.23
CA GLU A 131 -5.49 16.13 19.42
C GLU A 131 -4.13 15.51 19.75
N LYS A 132 -4.02 14.18 19.68
CA LYS A 132 -2.74 13.47 19.91
C LYS A 132 -1.64 13.86 18.92
N MET A 133 -2.00 14.21 17.68
CA MET A 133 -1.03 14.67 16.67
C MET A 133 -0.37 16.01 17.04
N ARG A 134 -1.01 16.85 17.87
CA ARG A 134 -0.55 18.21 18.20
C ARG A 134 0.41 18.27 19.38
N VAL A 135 0.69 17.14 20.02
CA VAL A 135 1.58 16.99 21.18
C VAL A 135 2.88 16.33 20.74
#